data_AF-A0A920B5I6-F1
#
_entry.id   AF-A0A920B5I6-F1
#
_cell.length_a   1.000
_cell.length_b   1.000
_cell.length_c   1.000
_cell.angle_alpha   90.00
_cell.angle_beta   90.00
_cell.angle_gamma   90.00
#
_symmetry.space_group_name_H-M   'P 1'
#
loop_
_entity.id
_entity.type
_entity.pdbx_description
1 polymer ?
#
loop_
_entity_poly.entity_id
_entity_poly.type
_entity_poly.pdbx_seq_one_letter_code
_entity_poly.pdbx_strand_id
1 'polypeptide(L)'
;MKVHYFLFLLIISPFSCNHVVEQKDELITISVTEYKDKLKGFWLGQCIANMTGLVTEMDKIGDIGDIKTGSFYISEDWGKLDQPSIFSPDKPSDLSKTIDFVFEQEGVWPADDDTDLEYMYQNLLLENNTPFLSPSQIRDGWIKTYQR
;
A
#
# COMPACT_ATOMS: atom_id res chain seq x y z
N MET A 1 -56.65 59.32 -15.82
CA MET A 1 -55.63 58.36 -15.35
C MET A 1 -55.06 57.63 -16.56
N LYS A 2 -53.79 57.87 -16.92
CA LYS A 2 -53.09 57.18 -18.01
C LYS A 2 -52.22 56.08 -17.41
N VAL A 3 -52.61 54.82 -17.59
CA VAL A 3 -51.82 53.66 -17.15
C VAL A 3 -50.71 53.45 -18.18
N HIS A 4 -49.45 53.50 -17.75
CA HIS A 4 -48.30 53.14 -18.57
C HIS A 4 -47.91 51.71 -18.22
N TYR A 5 -47.97 50.80 -19.19
CA TYR A 5 -47.45 49.44 -19.04
C TYR A 5 -45.97 49.45 -19.41
N PHE A 6 -45.10 49.18 -18.44
CA PHE A 6 -43.68 48.92 -18.68
C PHE A 6 -43.52 47.47 -19.13
N LEU A 7 -43.11 47.27 -20.39
CA LEU A 7 -42.74 45.95 -20.92
C LEU A 7 -41.31 45.62 -20.44
N PHE A 8 -41.17 44.68 -19.51
CA PHE A 8 -39.85 44.19 -19.09
C PHE A 8 -39.42 43.09 -20.07
N LEU A 9 -38.50 43.41 -20.98
CA LEU A 9 -37.85 42.44 -21.87
C LEU A 9 -36.79 41.68 -21.07
N LEU A 10 -37.13 40.46 -20.62
CA LEU A 10 -36.18 39.49 -20.09
C LEU A 10 -35.32 38.97 -21.25
N ILE A 11 -34.12 39.53 -21.41
CA ILE A 11 -33.09 38.98 -22.30
C ILE A 11 -32.51 37.74 -21.60
N ILE A 12 -33.03 36.57 -21.94
CA ILE A 12 -32.39 35.29 -21.60
C ILE A 12 -31.27 35.08 -22.62
N SER A 13 -30.02 35.34 -22.23
CA SER A 13 -28.87 34.97 -23.06
C SER A 13 -28.53 33.50 -22.84
N PRO A 14 -28.66 32.60 -23.82
CA PRO A 14 -28.09 31.26 -23.72
C PRO A 14 -26.58 31.33 -24.02
N PHE A 15 -25.78 31.81 -23.07
CA PHE A 15 -24.35 31.47 -23.05
C PHE A 15 -24.20 30.11 -22.37
N SER A 16 -24.67 29.06 -23.05
CA SER A 16 -24.24 27.70 -22.73
C SER A 16 -22.93 27.49 -23.49
N CYS A 17 -21.82 27.64 -22.77
CA CYS A 17 -20.51 27.26 -23.26
C CYS A 17 -20.50 25.72 -23.34
N ASN A 18 -20.81 25.15 -24.50
CA ASN A 18 -20.52 23.75 -24.79
C ASN A 18 -19.00 23.63 -24.95
N HIS A 19 -18.28 23.59 -23.83
CA HIS A 19 -16.89 23.15 -23.85
C HIS A 19 -16.92 21.64 -24.09
N VAL A 20 -16.90 21.23 -25.36
CA VAL A 20 -16.56 19.86 -25.72
C VAL A 20 -15.12 19.67 -25.28
N VAL A 21 -14.92 19.07 -24.12
CA VAL A 21 -13.61 18.58 -23.72
C VAL A 21 -13.33 17.42 -24.66
N GLU A 22 -12.52 17.68 -25.67
CA GLU A 22 -12.00 16.65 -26.55
C GLU A 22 -11.07 15.78 -25.70
N GLN A 23 -11.62 14.69 -25.14
CA GLN A 23 -10.86 13.73 -24.36
C GLN A 23 -9.95 13.00 -25.35
N LYS A 24 -8.73 13.53 -25.51
CA LYS A 24 -7.70 12.90 -26.29
C LYS A 24 -7.25 11.68 -25.50
N ASP A 25 -7.80 10.52 -25.84
CA ASP A 25 -7.37 9.24 -25.28
C ASP A 25 -5.90 9.02 -25.65
N GLU A 26 -5.02 9.43 -24.76
CA GLU A 26 -3.58 9.31 -24.92
C GLU A 26 -3.22 7.82 -24.73
N LEU A 27 -2.96 7.14 -25.85
CA LEU A 27 -2.56 5.74 -25.87
C LEU A 27 -1.18 5.58 -25.24
N ILE A 28 -1.13 4.95 -24.07
CA ILE A 28 0.13 4.59 -23.41
C ILE A 28 0.61 3.26 -23.97
N THR A 29 1.80 3.25 -24.57
CA THR A 29 2.48 2.02 -25.01
C THR A 29 3.48 1.59 -23.94
N ILE A 30 3.36 0.35 -23.47
CA ILE A 30 4.23 -0.21 -22.42
C ILE A 30 4.97 -1.44 -22.99
N SER A 31 6.29 -1.48 -22.83
CA SER A 31 7.09 -2.67 -23.15
C SER A 31 6.78 -3.79 -22.16
N VAL A 32 6.39 -4.97 -22.66
CA VAL A 32 6.13 -6.15 -21.81
C VAL A 32 7.36 -6.51 -20.98
N THR A 33 8.54 -6.41 -21.56
CA THR A 33 9.80 -6.72 -20.87
C THR A 33 10.08 -5.72 -19.74
N GLU A 34 9.90 -4.43 -20.02
CA GLU A 34 10.08 -3.37 -19.01
C GLU A 34 9.05 -3.47 -17.89
N TYR A 35 7.80 -3.78 -18.24
CA TYR A 35 6.74 -3.98 -17.25
C TYR A 35 7.02 -5.16 -16.34
N LYS A 36 7.48 -6.28 -16.91
CA LYS A 36 7.90 -7.45 -16.12
C LYS A 36 9.06 -7.12 -15.18
N ASP A 37 10.02 -6.33 -15.62
CA ASP A 37 11.15 -5.90 -14.79
C ASP A 37 10.69 -5.02 -13.62
N LYS A 38 9.80 -4.06 -13.88
CA LYS A 38 9.17 -3.23 -12.85
C LYS A 38 8.37 -4.04 -11.85
N LEU A 39 7.60 -5.04 -12.30
CA LEU A 39 6.86 -5.94 -11.41
C LEU A 39 7.79 -6.77 -10.52
N LYS A 40 8.93 -7.23 -11.05
CA LYS A 40 9.95 -7.92 -10.26
C LYS A 40 10.56 -6.99 -9.20
N GLY A 41 10.90 -5.76 -9.58
CA GLY A 41 11.41 -4.75 -8.65
C GLY A 41 10.39 -4.40 -7.56
N PHE A 42 9.10 -4.28 -7.93
CA PHE A 42 8.00 -4.09 -6.99
C PHE A 42 7.90 -5.24 -5.98
N TRP A 43 7.94 -6.50 -6.44
CA TRP A 43 7.87 -7.66 -5.56
C TRP A 43 9.09 -7.74 -4.63
N LEU A 44 10.29 -7.64 -5.19
CA LEU A 44 11.54 -7.71 -4.43
C LEU A 44 11.66 -6.57 -3.41
N GLY A 45 11.25 -5.35 -3.80
CA GLY A 45 11.24 -4.20 -2.91
C GLY A 45 10.34 -4.39 -1.70
N GLN A 46 9.16 -5.00 -1.89
CA GLN A 46 8.25 -5.34 -0.78
C GLN A 46 8.88 -6.38 0.14
N CYS A 47 9.45 -7.48 -0.39
CA CYS A 47 10.11 -8.48 0.44
C CYS A 47 11.25 -7.89 1.27
N ILE A 48 12.11 -7.07 0.67
CA ILE A 48 13.21 -6.41 1.39
C ILE A 48 12.67 -5.46 2.45
N ALA A 49 11.70 -4.61 2.11
CA ALA A 49 11.12 -3.64 3.03
C ALA A 49 10.44 -4.32 4.22
N ASN A 50 9.64 -5.36 3.95
CA ASN A 50 8.98 -6.13 4.98
C ASN A 50 10.00 -6.76 5.94
N MET A 51 10.94 -7.54 5.42
CA MET A 51 11.92 -8.23 6.26
C MET A 51 12.84 -7.28 7.03
N THR A 52 13.14 -6.12 6.45
CA THR A 52 13.89 -5.06 7.13
C THR A 52 13.07 -4.43 8.26
N GLY A 53 11.76 -4.21 8.04
CA GLY A 53 10.85 -3.64 9.03
C GLY A 53 10.62 -4.56 10.23
N LEU A 54 10.45 -5.86 9.99
CA LEU A 54 10.24 -6.89 11.02
C LEU A 54 11.36 -6.98 12.06
N VAL A 55 12.58 -6.56 11.71
CA VAL A 55 13.69 -6.49 12.69
C VAL A 55 13.29 -5.62 13.87
N THR A 56 12.65 -4.48 13.61
CA THR A 56 12.31 -3.46 14.62
C THR A 56 10.85 -3.47 15.06
N GLU A 57 10.09 -4.50 14.64
CA GLU A 57 8.66 -4.58 14.93
C GLU A 57 8.43 -4.58 16.45
N MET A 58 7.75 -3.54 16.91
CA MET A 58 7.34 -3.39 18.31
C MET A 58 8.50 -3.23 19.32
N ASP A 59 9.68 -2.83 18.85
CA ASP A 59 10.85 -2.47 19.67
C ASP A 59 10.69 -1.14 20.41
N LYS A 60 10.46 -0.07 19.64
CA LYS A 60 10.50 1.33 20.09
C LYS A 60 9.22 2.05 19.73
N ILE A 61 8.13 1.66 20.38
CA ILE A 61 6.77 2.18 20.13
C ILE A 61 6.39 3.38 21.01
N GLY A 62 7.34 3.95 21.72
CA GLY A 62 7.08 5.02 22.67
C GLY A 62 6.68 4.52 24.05
N ASP A 63 6.22 5.48 24.85
CA ASP A 63 5.80 5.28 26.23
C ASP A 63 4.27 5.39 26.34
N ILE A 64 3.56 4.31 26.02
CA ILE A 64 2.10 4.26 25.92
C ILE A 64 1.52 3.43 27.09
N GLY A 65 0.70 4.05 27.94
CA GLY A 65 0.12 3.36 29.10
C GLY A 65 1.20 2.78 30.01
N ASP A 66 1.10 1.47 30.28
CA ASP A 66 2.10 0.72 31.07
C ASP A 66 3.31 0.27 30.24
N ILE A 67 3.27 0.37 28.92
CA ILE A 67 4.38 0.00 28.03
C ILE A 67 5.33 1.20 27.92
N LYS A 68 6.61 0.98 28.24
CA LYS A 68 7.67 2.00 28.23
C LYS A 68 8.88 1.51 27.43
N THR A 69 8.88 1.76 26.13
CA THR A 69 9.99 1.39 25.24
C THR A 69 10.95 2.55 24.96
N GLY A 70 10.61 3.77 25.39
CA GLY A 70 11.39 4.98 25.14
C GLY A 70 11.17 5.55 23.73
N SER A 71 12.05 6.46 23.31
CA SER A 71 11.93 7.14 22.02
C SER A 71 12.00 6.18 20.82
N PHE A 72 11.23 6.51 19.77
CA PHE A 72 11.32 5.88 18.45
C PHE A 72 12.75 5.91 17.91
N TYR A 73 13.09 4.92 17.09
CA TYR A 73 14.34 4.92 16.34
C TYR A 73 14.44 6.14 15.42
N ILE A 74 15.66 6.61 15.22
CA ILE A 74 16.01 7.69 14.29
C ILE A 74 17.04 7.21 13.28
N SER A 75 17.35 8.03 12.27
CA SER A 75 18.34 7.72 11.23
C SER A 75 19.70 7.29 11.79
N GLU A 76 20.10 7.85 12.92
CA GLU A 76 21.35 7.54 13.60
C GLU A 76 21.40 6.12 14.15
N ASP A 77 20.27 5.42 14.26
CA ASP A 77 20.19 4.04 14.73
C ASP A 77 20.36 3.02 13.60
N TRP A 78 20.31 3.45 12.35
CA TRP A 78 20.61 2.59 11.20
C TRP A 78 22.04 2.02 11.32
N GLY A 79 22.17 0.71 11.10
CA GLY A 79 23.40 -0.05 11.26
C GLY A 79 23.81 -0.36 12.71
N LYS A 80 23.07 0.12 13.72
CA LYS A 80 23.29 -0.26 15.13
C LYS A 80 22.62 -1.60 15.44
N LEU A 81 22.96 -2.16 16.62
CA LEU A 81 22.35 -3.38 17.13
C LEU A 81 20.85 -3.23 17.33
N ASP A 82 20.13 -4.25 16.89
CA ASP A 82 18.69 -4.43 17.16
C ASP A 82 18.41 -4.52 18.67
N GLN A 83 17.17 -4.21 19.09
CA GLN A 83 16.76 -4.28 20.49
C GLN A 83 15.60 -5.28 20.66
N PRO A 84 15.32 -5.74 21.89
CA PRO A 84 14.16 -6.58 22.13
C PRO A 84 12.84 -5.83 21.92
N SER A 85 11.86 -6.51 21.30
CA SER A 85 10.49 -6.02 21.19
C SER A 85 9.64 -6.39 22.40
N ILE A 86 8.47 -5.76 22.52
CA ILE A 86 7.53 -6.13 23.59
C ILE A 86 6.95 -7.55 23.42
N PHE A 87 7.07 -8.15 22.24
CA PHE A 87 6.66 -9.53 21.98
C PHE A 87 7.72 -10.54 22.44
N SER A 88 9.00 -10.13 22.45
CA SER A 88 10.14 -10.94 22.88
C SER A 88 11.08 -10.12 23.76
N PRO A 89 10.71 -9.80 25.01
CA PRO A 89 11.44 -8.82 25.83
C PRO A 89 12.86 -9.25 26.21
N ASP A 90 13.17 -10.55 26.10
CA ASP A 90 14.46 -11.11 26.50
C ASP A 90 15.46 -11.22 25.35
N LYS A 91 15.06 -10.97 24.09
CA LYS A 91 15.97 -11.07 22.93
C LYS A 91 15.54 -10.20 21.73
N PRO A 92 16.50 -9.69 20.95
CA PRO A 92 16.22 -9.05 19.66
C PRO A 92 15.73 -10.07 18.61
N SER A 93 15.34 -9.57 17.44
CA SER A 93 14.92 -10.39 16.31
C SER A 93 16.02 -11.36 15.87
N ASP A 94 15.63 -12.58 15.48
CA ASP A 94 16.56 -13.55 14.91
C ASP A 94 16.87 -13.26 13.42
N LEU A 95 16.16 -12.31 12.81
CA LEU A 95 16.27 -11.95 11.39
C LEU A 95 17.57 -11.22 11.05
N SER A 96 18.00 -10.33 11.95
CA SER A 96 19.21 -9.54 11.80
C SER A 96 19.72 -9.10 13.17
N LYS A 97 21.05 -9.04 13.31
CA LYS A 97 21.69 -8.50 14.52
C LYS A 97 21.62 -6.97 14.58
N THR A 98 21.41 -6.33 13.45
CA THR A 98 21.45 -4.87 13.30
C THR A 98 20.24 -4.36 12.54
N ILE A 99 19.88 -3.10 12.80
CA ILE A 99 18.84 -2.37 12.07
C ILE A 99 19.41 -1.97 10.70
N ASP A 100 19.36 -2.89 9.74
CA ASP A 100 19.87 -2.73 8.38
C ASP A 100 19.03 -3.58 7.41
N PHE A 101 19.31 -3.46 6.11
CA PHE A 101 18.62 -4.24 5.09
C PHE A 101 18.71 -5.74 5.36
N VAL A 102 17.55 -6.39 5.37
CA VAL A 102 17.44 -7.84 5.39
C VAL A 102 17.12 -8.32 3.99
N PHE A 103 18.04 -9.12 3.44
CA PHE A 103 17.88 -9.77 2.15
C PHE A 103 17.49 -11.24 2.34
N GLU A 104 17.47 -11.98 1.24
CA GLU A 104 17.26 -13.43 1.19
C GLU A 104 18.07 -14.19 2.25
N GLN A 105 17.40 -15.11 2.95
CA GLN A 105 18.01 -15.96 3.96
C GLN A 105 17.99 -17.41 3.45
N GLU A 106 19.17 -18.02 3.32
CA GLU A 106 19.32 -19.44 2.94
C GLU A 106 18.61 -19.87 1.64
N GLY A 107 18.47 -18.97 0.66
CA GLY A 107 17.78 -19.28 -0.59
C GLY A 107 16.28 -18.97 -0.57
N VAL A 108 15.76 -18.39 0.53
CA VAL A 108 14.34 -18.16 0.76
C VAL A 108 14.11 -16.70 1.14
N TRP A 109 13.07 -16.12 0.56
CA TRP A 109 12.51 -14.85 1.02
C TRP A 109 11.40 -15.17 2.02
N PRO A 110 11.61 -14.91 3.32
CA PRO A 110 10.56 -15.05 4.31
C PRO A 110 9.38 -14.12 4.01
N ALA A 111 8.23 -14.49 4.56
CA ALA A 111 6.95 -13.80 4.37
C ALA A 111 6.22 -13.70 5.72
N ASP A 112 5.44 -12.64 5.86
CA ASP A 112 4.45 -12.43 6.92
C ASP A 112 3.13 -11.93 6.31
N ASP A 113 2.23 -11.38 7.14
CA ASP A 113 0.93 -10.91 6.68
C ASP A 113 1.00 -9.81 5.61
N ASP A 114 2.00 -8.92 5.59
CA ASP A 114 2.13 -7.91 4.53
C ASP A 114 2.30 -8.58 3.14
N THR A 115 3.24 -9.54 3.04
CA THR A 115 3.54 -10.22 1.77
C THR A 115 2.59 -11.37 1.44
N ASP A 116 2.07 -12.08 2.45
CA ASP A 116 1.09 -13.15 2.29
C ASP A 116 -0.23 -12.60 1.75
N LEU A 117 -0.67 -11.44 2.25
CA LEU A 117 -1.87 -10.77 1.75
C LEU A 117 -1.70 -10.36 0.29
N GLU A 118 -0.61 -9.68 -0.06
CA GLU A 118 -0.39 -9.29 -1.47
C GLU A 118 -0.36 -10.54 -2.37
N TYR A 119 0.35 -11.60 -1.98
CA TYR A 119 0.35 -12.86 -2.72
C TYR A 119 -1.06 -13.44 -2.87
N MET A 120 -1.84 -13.48 -1.79
CA MET A 120 -3.21 -13.97 -1.80
C MET A 120 -4.06 -13.19 -2.82
N TYR A 121 -3.98 -11.87 -2.83
CA TYR A 121 -4.75 -11.05 -3.77
C TYR A 121 -4.31 -11.27 -5.22
N GLN A 122 -3.02 -11.36 -5.50
CA GLN A 122 -2.51 -11.69 -6.84
C GLN A 122 -2.99 -13.08 -7.30
N ASN A 123 -2.98 -14.07 -6.41
CA ASN A 123 -3.50 -15.40 -6.71
C ASN A 123 -5.01 -15.39 -6.95
N LEU A 124 -5.79 -14.63 -6.17
CA LEU A 124 -7.24 -14.51 -6.39
C LEU A 124 -7.57 -13.85 -7.73
N LEU A 125 -6.84 -12.81 -8.14
CA LEU A 125 -7.01 -12.18 -9.45
C LEU A 125 -6.77 -13.18 -10.59
N LEU A 126 -5.71 -13.99 -10.45
CA LEU A 126 -5.38 -15.05 -11.41
C LEU A 126 -6.44 -16.16 -11.44
N GLU A 127 -6.82 -16.72 -10.28
CA GLU A 127 -7.82 -17.80 -10.16
C GLU A 127 -9.17 -17.38 -10.75
N ASN A 128 -9.57 -16.13 -10.56
CA ASN A 128 -10.85 -15.60 -11.04
C ASN A 128 -10.76 -14.97 -12.44
N ASN A 129 -9.57 -14.90 -13.03
CA ASN A 129 -9.30 -14.28 -14.34
C ASN A 129 -9.93 -12.88 -14.47
N THR A 130 -9.72 -12.04 -13.47
CA THR A 130 -10.30 -10.69 -13.39
C THR A 130 -9.27 -9.69 -12.89
N PRO A 131 -9.28 -8.44 -13.39
CA PRO A 131 -8.48 -7.35 -12.81
C PRO A 131 -9.11 -6.76 -11.54
N PHE A 132 -10.37 -7.11 -11.22
CA PHE A 132 -11.08 -6.61 -10.03
C PHE A 132 -11.81 -7.74 -9.32
N LEU A 133 -11.50 -7.91 -8.03
CA LEU A 133 -12.20 -8.86 -7.17
C LEU A 133 -13.51 -8.26 -6.65
N SER A 134 -14.56 -9.07 -6.59
CA SER A 134 -15.78 -8.74 -5.87
C SER A 134 -15.57 -8.87 -4.36
N PRO A 135 -16.40 -8.21 -3.54
CA PRO A 135 -16.35 -8.37 -2.08
C PRO A 135 -16.46 -9.83 -1.61
N SER A 136 -17.24 -10.66 -2.31
CA SER A 136 -17.37 -12.08 -1.97
C SER A 136 -16.10 -12.87 -2.30
N GLN A 137 -15.46 -12.60 -3.44
CA GLN A 137 -14.19 -13.23 -3.82
C GLN A 137 -13.08 -12.89 -2.82
N ILE A 138 -13.04 -11.64 -2.35
CA ILE A 138 -12.11 -11.21 -1.31
C ILE A 138 -12.38 -12.00 -0.02
N ARG A 139 -13.61 -11.95 0.51
CA ARG A 139 -13.99 -12.66 1.74
C ARG A 139 -13.64 -14.16 1.67
N ASP A 140 -14.00 -14.81 0.58
CA ASP A 140 -13.79 -16.25 0.41
C ASP A 140 -12.29 -16.58 0.33
N GLY A 141 -11.49 -15.70 -0.29
CA GLY A 141 -10.03 -15.77 -0.27
C GLY A 141 -9.45 -15.68 1.14
N TRP A 142 -9.89 -14.70 1.94
CA TRP A 142 -9.46 -14.56 3.34
C TRP A 142 -9.80 -15.80 4.19
N ILE A 143 -11.02 -16.34 4.04
CA ILE A 143 -11.44 -17.55 4.74
C ILE A 143 -10.56 -18.75 4.33
N LYS A 144 -10.31 -18.92 3.02
CA LYS A 144 -9.47 -20.02 2.49
C LYS A 144 -8.03 -19.97 3.01
N THR A 145 -7.49 -18.77 3.21
CA THR A 145 -6.08 -18.56 3.61
C THR A 145 -5.90 -18.68 5.13
N TYR A 146 -6.76 -18.06 5.94
CA TYR A 146 -6.54 -17.91 7.39
C TYR A 146 -7.40 -18.79 8.29
N GLN A 147 -8.35 -19.57 7.75
CA GLN A 147 -9.20 -20.47 8.55
C GLN A 147 -8.90 -21.97 8.30
N ARG A 148 -7.63 -22.31 8.00
CA ARG A 148 -7.20 -23.70 7.84
C ARG A 148 -7.04 -24.43 9.18
#